data_AF-A0A2W6DT35-F1
#
_entry.id   AF-A0A2W6DT35-F1
#
_cell.length_a   1.000
_cell.length_b   1.000
_cell.length_c   1.000
_cell.angle_alpha   90.00
_cell.angle_beta   90.00
_cell.angle_gamma   90.00
#
_symmetry.space_group_name_H-M   'P 1'
#
loop_
_entity.id
_entity.type
_entity.pdbx_description
1 polymer ?
#
loop_
_entity_poly.entity_id
_entity_poly.type
_entity_poly.pdbx_seq_one_letter_code
_entity_poly.pdbx_strand_id
1 'polypeptide(L)'
;MRRSRTIPLVLGGLAAALAVGTSAVSLATSADAATSAGSSNDRHWRTTLKFVEHETGASQADLPPAGPSVGDNFFGTNPLFNESDTRQVGRQVGFCTQASKTTPAVLYCDLTYQLANGMITVHGIYDVAAGKVVSAVTGGTGAYVNARGEAISVFGPVKSTHSITLVF
;
A
#
# COMPACT_ATOMS: atom_id res chain seq x y z
N MET A 1 -46.31 50.15 -43.49
CA MET A 1 -45.35 50.15 -42.36
C MET A 1 -43.96 49.80 -42.89
N ARG A 2 -43.01 50.72 -42.67
CA ARG A 2 -41.52 50.63 -42.77
C ARG A 2 -40.94 49.47 -43.60
N ARG A 3 -40.60 49.68 -44.88
CA ARG A 3 -39.31 50.18 -45.43
C ARG A 3 -38.10 49.31 -45.04
N SER A 4 -37.21 48.85 -45.92
CA SER A 4 -37.05 49.02 -47.37
C SER A 4 -35.81 48.24 -47.87
N ARG A 5 -35.83 47.83 -49.16
CA ARG A 5 -34.71 47.84 -50.17
C ARG A 5 -33.55 46.83 -49.99
N THR A 6 -33.41 45.77 -50.80
CA THR A 6 -32.98 45.60 -52.23
C THR A 6 -31.47 45.69 -52.53
N ILE A 7 -30.90 44.54 -52.99
CA ILE A 7 -29.97 44.33 -54.16
C ILE A 7 -28.55 44.97 -54.06
N PRO A 8 -27.46 44.62 -54.81
CA PRO A 8 -27.02 43.46 -55.64
C PRO A 8 -25.62 42.87 -55.21
N LEU A 9 -25.20 41.70 -55.72
CA LEU A 9 -24.23 41.42 -56.81
C LEU A 9 -22.81 42.03 -56.69
N VAL A 10 -21.86 41.12 -56.47
CA VAL A 10 -20.50 40.91 -57.03
C VAL A 10 -19.80 42.01 -57.85
N LEU A 11 -18.47 42.01 -57.71
CA LEU A 11 -17.40 42.23 -58.72
C LEU A 11 -16.71 43.61 -58.73
N GLY A 12 -15.39 43.59 -58.58
CA GLY A 12 -14.48 44.63 -59.09
C GLY A 12 -13.52 45.22 -58.05
N GLY A 13 -12.21 45.03 -58.26
CA GLY A 13 -11.18 45.78 -57.53
C GLY A 13 -9.79 45.14 -57.56
N LEU A 14 -9.10 45.30 -58.67
CA LEU A 14 -7.74 44.84 -58.95
C LEU A 14 -6.67 45.65 -58.17
N ALA A 15 -5.63 44.94 -57.72
CA ALA A 15 -4.21 45.33 -57.59
C ALA A 15 -3.81 46.68 -56.95
N ALA A 16 -2.90 46.64 -55.97
CA ALA A 16 -1.47 46.91 -56.19
C ALA A 16 -0.71 46.98 -54.84
N ALA A 17 0.49 46.40 -54.85
CA ALA A 17 1.45 46.40 -53.76
C ALA A 17 1.90 47.81 -53.34
N LEU A 18 2.37 47.97 -52.10
CA LEU A 18 3.59 48.71 -51.76
C LEU A 18 3.92 48.65 -50.25
N ALA A 19 5.22 48.53 -50.02
CA ALA A 19 5.99 49.04 -48.89
C ALA A 19 5.91 48.33 -47.52
N VAL A 20 7.00 47.59 -47.27
CA VAL A 20 7.58 47.32 -45.95
C VAL A 20 7.85 48.64 -45.23
N GLY A 21 7.35 48.77 -44.00
CA GLY A 21 7.61 49.90 -43.11
C GLY A 21 7.36 49.49 -41.65
N THR A 22 8.45 49.28 -40.93
CA THR A 22 8.50 48.90 -39.51
C THR A 22 7.91 49.97 -38.60
N SER A 23 6.99 49.60 -37.70
CA SER A 23 6.79 50.26 -36.40
C SER A 23 5.93 49.39 -35.47
N ALA A 24 6.35 49.33 -34.21
CA ALA A 24 5.92 48.40 -33.17
C ALA A 24 4.42 48.45 -32.86
N VAL A 25 3.79 47.27 -32.81
CA VAL A 25 2.47 47.08 -32.20
C VAL A 25 2.69 46.21 -30.96
N SER A 26 2.44 46.79 -29.79
CA SER A 26 2.45 46.10 -28.51
C SER A 26 1.38 45.00 -28.51
N LEU A 27 1.78 43.72 -28.49
CA LEU A 27 0.84 42.61 -28.34
C LEU A 27 0.37 42.55 -26.88
N ALA A 28 -0.83 43.07 -26.64
CA ALA A 28 -1.66 42.63 -25.54
C ALA A 28 -2.57 41.50 -26.05
N THR A 29 -2.22 40.24 -25.76
CA THR A 29 -3.16 39.12 -25.82
C THR A 29 -2.93 38.18 -24.64
N SER A 30 -3.87 38.26 -23.72
CA SER A 30 -4.16 37.37 -22.61
C SER A 30 -4.36 35.91 -23.04
N ALA A 31 -3.73 34.98 -22.33
CA ALA A 31 -4.35 33.79 -21.74
C ALA A 31 -3.27 32.92 -21.11
N ASP A 32 -2.98 33.14 -19.83
CA ASP A 32 -2.36 32.14 -18.98
C ASP A 32 -3.31 30.95 -18.86
N ALA A 33 -3.16 29.97 -19.75
CA ALA A 33 -3.63 28.62 -19.46
C ALA A 33 -2.66 28.01 -18.46
N ALA A 34 -2.76 28.46 -17.20
CA ALA A 34 -2.19 27.74 -16.08
C ALA A 34 -2.94 26.41 -15.99
N THR A 35 -2.41 25.39 -16.66
CA THR A 35 -2.69 24.00 -16.30
C THR A 35 -2.14 23.83 -14.89
N SER A 36 -2.99 24.10 -13.90
CA SER A 36 -2.83 23.57 -12.56
C SER A 36 -2.91 22.05 -12.68
N ALA A 37 -1.77 21.43 -12.97
CA ALA A 37 -1.52 20.07 -12.56
C ALA A 37 -1.65 20.07 -11.04
N GLY A 38 -2.88 19.90 -10.56
CA GLY A 38 -3.15 19.58 -9.18
C GLY A 38 -2.43 18.27 -8.91
N SER A 39 -1.21 18.36 -8.40
CA SER A 39 -0.59 17.26 -7.68
C SER A 39 -1.57 16.93 -6.56
N SER A 40 -2.40 15.91 -6.78
CA SER A 40 -3.08 15.25 -5.69
C SER A 40 -1.97 14.79 -4.76
N ASN A 41 -1.76 15.56 -3.70
CA ASN A 41 -0.97 15.11 -2.57
C ASN A 41 -1.78 13.97 -1.96
N ASP A 42 -1.65 12.78 -2.52
CA ASP A 42 -2.04 11.52 -1.92
C ASP A 42 -1.18 11.38 -0.66
N ARG A 43 -1.62 12.07 0.40
CA ARG A 43 -0.96 12.02 1.70
C ARG A 43 -1.28 10.67 2.30
N HIS A 44 -0.53 9.68 1.88
CA HIS A 44 -0.47 8.40 2.55
C HIS A 44 0.00 8.65 3.99
N TRP A 45 -0.90 8.40 4.93
CA TRP A 45 -0.53 8.46 6.34
C TRP A 45 0.19 7.18 6.71
N ARG A 46 1.37 7.33 7.32
CA ARG A 46 2.19 6.22 7.81
C ARG A 46 2.15 6.17 9.31
N THR A 47 1.98 4.97 9.85
CA THR A 47 2.19 4.70 11.27
C THR A 47 2.92 3.37 11.44
N THR A 48 3.78 3.28 12.46
CA THR A 48 4.49 2.05 12.78
C THR A 48 4.09 1.60 14.17
N LEU A 49 3.57 0.37 14.26
CA LEU A 49 3.24 -0.30 15.50
C LEU A 49 4.35 -1.29 15.84
N LYS A 50 4.75 -1.34 17.10
CA LYS A 50 5.80 -2.23 17.57
C LYS A 50 5.33 -3.11 18.71
N PHE A 51 5.65 -4.39 18.62
CA PHE A 51 5.20 -5.40 19.56
C PHE A 51 6.32 -6.37 19.92
N VAL A 52 6.20 -6.93 21.12
CA VAL A 52 6.93 -8.14 21.53
C VAL A 52 5.92 -9.28 21.62
N GLU A 53 6.04 -10.27 20.74
CA GLU A 53 5.29 -11.52 20.81
C GLU A 53 5.98 -12.45 21.82
N HIS A 54 5.20 -13.09 22.70
CA HIS A 54 5.70 -14.20 23.51
C HIS A 54 5.18 -15.50 22.92
N GLU A 55 6.09 -16.35 22.48
CA GLU A 55 5.73 -17.62 21.88
C GLU A 55 5.28 -18.60 22.97
N THR A 56 4.06 -19.11 22.84
CA THR A 56 3.47 -20.07 23.78
C THR A 56 3.40 -21.50 23.23
N GLY A 57 3.94 -21.69 22.02
CA GLY A 57 3.91 -22.94 21.27
C GLY A 57 2.95 -22.88 20.08
N ALA A 58 3.12 -23.84 19.18
CA ALA A 58 2.24 -24.04 18.03
C ALA A 58 1.70 -25.47 18.02
N SER A 59 0.49 -25.64 17.51
CA SER A 59 -0.04 -26.97 17.18
C SER A 59 0.25 -27.30 15.73
N GLN A 60 0.50 -28.57 15.41
CA GLN A 60 0.83 -29.02 14.06
C GLN A 60 -0.21 -30.02 13.56
N ALA A 61 -0.65 -29.85 12.32
CA ALA A 61 -1.30 -30.87 11.53
C ALA A 61 -0.29 -31.43 10.53
N ASP A 62 0.19 -32.64 10.79
CA ASP A 62 1.12 -33.41 9.95
C ASP A 62 0.33 -34.18 8.88
N LEU A 63 0.59 -33.86 7.60
CA LEU A 63 -0.04 -34.53 6.47
C LEU A 63 0.86 -35.66 5.96
N PRO A 64 0.29 -36.74 5.38
CA PRO A 64 1.11 -37.79 4.78
C PRO A 64 2.04 -37.25 3.68
N PRO A 65 3.30 -37.74 3.59
CA PRO A 65 3.90 -38.77 4.45
C PRO A 65 4.27 -38.21 5.82
N ALA A 66 4.19 -39.04 6.87
CA ALA A 66 4.49 -38.63 8.24
C ALA A 66 5.88 -37.98 8.38
N GLY A 67 5.95 -36.98 9.26
CA GLY A 67 7.12 -36.13 9.44
C GLY A 67 7.13 -34.92 8.49
N PRO A 68 8.10 -34.00 8.61
CA PRO A 68 8.06 -32.71 7.91
C PRO A 68 7.83 -32.85 6.40
N SER A 69 6.68 -32.37 5.95
CA SER A 69 6.21 -32.53 4.58
C SER A 69 5.59 -31.25 4.03
N VAL A 70 5.54 -31.14 2.69
CA VAL A 70 4.86 -30.01 2.04
C VAL A 70 3.36 -30.15 2.28
N GLY A 71 2.75 -29.08 2.77
CA GLY A 71 1.33 -29.06 3.13
C GLY A 71 1.08 -29.16 4.63
N ASP A 72 2.07 -29.49 5.46
CA ASP A 72 1.93 -29.48 6.92
C ASP A 72 1.52 -28.10 7.41
N ASN A 73 0.59 -28.04 8.36
CA ASN A 73 0.09 -26.78 8.89
C ASN A 73 0.51 -26.59 10.35
N PHE A 74 0.93 -25.38 10.67
CA PHE A 74 1.29 -24.94 12.01
C PHE A 74 0.32 -23.84 12.42
N PHE A 75 -0.35 -23.98 13.56
CA PHE A 75 -1.31 -23.01 14.08
C PHE A 75 -0.78 -22.42 15.37
N GLY A 76 -0.78 -21.09 15.46
CA GLY A 76 -0.24 -20.35 16.61
C GLY A 76 -1.24 -19.35 17.16
N THR A 77 -1.23 -19.18 18.48
CA THR A 77 -1.88 -18.07 19.17
C THR A 77 -0.97 -17.59 20.28
N ASN A 78 -0.46 -16.36 20.16
CA ASN A 78 0.57 -15.84 21.03
C ASN A 78 0.19 -14.44 21.55
N PRO A 79 0.35 -14.14 22.84
CA PRO A 79 0.09 -12.81 23.37
C PRO A 79 1.10 -11.79 22.79
N LEU A 80 0.61 -10.58 22.53
CA LEU A 80 1.40 -9.45 22.08
C LEU A 80 1.53 -8.42 23.20
N PHE A 81 2.75 -8.04 23.50
CA PHE A 81 3.11 -7.00 24.46
C PHE A 81 3.56 -5.73 23.72
N ASN A 82 3.49 -4.60 24.42
CA ASN A 82 4.05 -3.33 23.95
C ASN A 82 5.59 -3.43 23.73
N GLU A 83 6.17 -2.45 23.05
CA GLU A 83 7.62 -2.41 22.73
C GLU A 83 8.51 -2.54 23.97
N SER A 84 8.08 -2.04 25.14
CA SER A 84 8.82 -2.16 26.39
C SER A 84 8.64 -3.51 27.10
N ASP A 85 7.83 -4.41 26.55
CA ASP A 85 7.54 -5.74 27.10
C ASP A 85 6.97 -5.75 28.53
N THR A 86 6.08 -4.80 28.83
CA THR A 86 5.52 -4.61 30.19
C THR A 86 4.00 -4.80 30.25
N ARG A 87 3.31 -4.68 29.11
CA ARG A 87 1.85 -4.75 29.07
C ARG A 87 1.39 -5.47 27.82
N GLN A 88 0.52 -6.46 28.00
CA GLN A 88 -0.18 -7.09 26.89
C GLN A 88 -1.13 -6.09 26.22
N VAL A 89 -1.01 -5.95 24.90
CA VAL A 89 -1.80 -5.04 24.05
C VAL A 89 -2.69 -5.79 23.04
N GLY A 90 -2.52 -7.11 22.95
CA GLY A 90 -3.31 -7.94 22.04
C GLY A 90 -2.82 -9.39 21.99
N ARG A 91 -3.10 -10.03 20.86
CA ARG A 91 -2.56 -11.34 20.50
C ARG A 91 -2.38 -11.48 18.99
N GLN A 92 -1.41 -12.29 18.59
CA GLN A 92 -1.26 -12.80 17.25
C GLN A 92 -1.99 -14.14 17.15
N VAL A 93 -2.74 -14.34 16.09
CA VAL A 93 -3.36 -15.63 15.74
C VAL A 93 -3.06 -15.89 14.28
N GLY A 94 -2.69 -17.12 13.92
CA GLY A 94 -2.47 -17.42 12.52
C GLY A 94 -2.10 -18.86 12.28
N PHE A 95 -1.80 -19.13 11.01
CA PHE A 95 -1.26 -20.40 10.60
C PHE A 95 -0.19 -20.23 9.54
N CYS A 96 0.62 -21.26 9.40
CA CYS A 96 1.65 -21.38 8.39
C CYS A 96 1.55 -22.75 7.74
N THR A 97 1.67 -22.81 6.42
CA THR A 97 1.77 -24.06 5.67
C THR A 97 3.19 -24.26 5.18
N GLN A 98 3.74 -25.47 5.36
CA GLN A 98 5.06 -25.81 4.85
C GLN A 98 5.03 -25.88 3.31
N ALA A 99 5.80 -25.01 2.67
CA ALA A 99 5.85 -24.86 1.22
C ALA A 99 7.02 -25.61 0.57
N SER A 100 8.04 -26.02 1.34
CA SER A 100 9.19 -26.77 0.83
C SER A 100 9.58 -27.96 1.71
N LYS A 101 10.20 -28.98 1.10
CA LYS A 101 10.86 -30.10 1.80
C LYS A 101 12.30 -29.77 2.24
N THR A 102 12.75 -28.54 2.04
CA THR A 102 14.13 -28.15 2.35
C THR A 102 14.32 -27.97 3.85
N THR A 103 15.56 -28.12 4.30
CA THR A 103 15.99 -27.67 5.63
C THR A 103 16.93 -26.48 5.43
N PRO A 104 16.55 -25.27 5.86
CA PRO A 104 15.35 -24.91 6.62
C PRO A 104 14.08 -24.94 5.75
N ALA A 105 12.95 -25.20 6.38
CA ALA A 105 11.66 -25.20 5.70
C ALA A 105 11.26 -23.77 5.35
N VAL A 106 10.65 -23.60 4.18
CA VAL A 106 9.97 -22.37 3.80
C VAL A 106 8.50 -22.52 4.17
N LEU A 107 7.96 -21.53 4.89
CA LEU A 107 6.56 -21.50 5.29
C LEU A 107 5.82 -20.39 4.56
N TYR A 108 4.56 -20.63 4.25
CA TYR A 108 3.61 -19.63 3.77
C TYR A 108 2.63 -19.31 4.89
N CYS A 109 2.64 -18.09 5.40
CA CYS A 109 1.94 -17.75 6.63
C CYS A 109 0.88 -16.68 6.43
N ASP A 110 -0.26 -16.90 7.08
CA ASP A 110 -1.33 -15.94 7.27
C ASP A 110 -1.50 -15.67 8.76
N LEU A 111 -1.13 -14.46 9.18
CA LEU A 111 -1.12 -14.02 10.56
C LEU A 111 -2.08 -12.84 10.75
N THR A 112 -2.72 -12.79 11.91
CA THR A 112 -3.61 -11.71 12.31
C THR A 112 -3.17 -11.17 13.66
N TYR A 113 -2.86 -9.88 13.71
CA TYR A 113 -2.60 -9.13 14.93
C TYR A 113 -3.92 -8.55 15.42
N GLN A 114 -4.48 -9.13 16.49
CA GLN A 114 -5.69 -8.64 17.12
C GLN A 114 -5.34 -7.69 18.27
N LEU A 115 -5.81 -6.45 18.15
CA LEU A 115 -5.60 -5.36 19.09
C LEU A 115 -6.96 -4.85 19.60
N ALA A 116 -6.95 -3.99 20.62
CA ALA A 116 -8.19 -3.44 21.19
C ALA A 116 -9.05 -2.68 20.16
N ASN A 117 -8.43 -2.03 19.18
CA ASN A 117 -9.10 -1.14 18.23
C ASN A 117 -9.36 -1.79 16.86
N GLY A 118 -9.08 -3.09 16.71
CA GLY A 118 -9.26 -3.81 15.46
C GLY A 118 -8.20 -4.87 15.21
N MET A 119 -8.19 -5.41 13.99
CA MET A 119 -7.25 -6.44 13.55
C MET A 119 -6.43 -5.94 12.37
N ILE A 120 -5.21 -6.46 12.25
CA ILE A 120 -4.31 -6.26 11.10
C ILE A 120 -3.95 -7.63 10.56
N THR A 121 -4.16 -7.86 9.26
CA THR A 121 -3.79 -9.12 8.60
C THR A 121 -2.45 -8.96 7.89
N VAL A 122 -1.59 -9.95 8.08
CA VAL A 122 -0.23 -10.00 7.55
C VAL A 122 -0.02 -11.34 6.86
N HIS A 123 0.62 -11.28 5.71
CA HIS A 123 0.80 -12.42 4.82
C HIS A 123 2.23 -12.46 4.28
N GLY A 124 2.88 -13.61 4.26
CA GLY A 124 4.20 -13.70 3.63
C GLY A 124 4.85 -15.07 3.62
N ILE A 125 6.07 -15.08 3.09
CA ILE A 125 6.96 -16.24 3.05
C ILE A 125 7.97 -16.12 4.19
N TYR A 126 8.05 -17.18 4.99
CA TYR A 126 8.88 -17.23 6.19
C TYR A 126 9.96 -18.29 5.99
N ASP A 127 11.20 -17.84 5.88
CA ASP A 127 12.37 -18.70 5.96
C ASP A 127 12.80 -18.82 7.42
N VAL A 128 12.66 -20.03 7.97
CA VAL A 128 12.91 -20.30 9.39
C VAL A 128 14.36 -20.02 9.79
N ALA A 129 15.34 -20.08 8.87
CA ALA A 129 16.74 -19.77 9.22
C ALA A 129 17.13 -18.31 9.01
N ALA A 130 16.32 -17.50 8.34
CA ALA A 130 16.67 -16.11 8.07
C ALA A 130 16.69 -15.24 9.34
N GLY A 131 16.04 -15.68 10.43
CA GLY A 131 15.92 -14.97 11.71
C GLY A 131 15.13 -13.65 11.63
N LYS A 132 14.90 -13.14 10.43
CA LYS A 132 14.13 -11.95 10.11
C LYS A 132 13.29 -12.20 8.86
N VAL A 133 12.02 -11.81 8.90
CA VAL A 133 11.09 -11.90 7.78
C VAL A 133 10.44 -10.55 7.52
N VAL A 134 10.24 -10.22 6.25
CA VAL A 134 9.40 -9.11 5.80
C VAL A 134 8.16 -9.70 5.14
N SER A 135 6.99 -9.32 5.65
CA SER A 135 5.69 -9.78 5.16
C SER A 135 4.79 -8.58 4.82
N ALA A 136 3.79 -8.81 3.98
CA ALA A 136 2.87 -7.79 3.52
C ALA A 136 1.73 -7.62 4.52
N VAL A 137 1.36 -6.38 4.84
CA VAL A 137 0.08 -6.07 5.46
C VAL A 137 -0.98 -6.09 4.37
N THR A 138 -1.94 -6.99 4.49
CA THR A 138 -2.97 -7.25 3.46
C THR A 138 -4.33 -6.66 3.78
N GLY A 139 -4.51 -6.13 5.00
CA GLY A 139 -5.76 -5.51 5.39
C GLY A 139 -5.89 -5.30 6.90
N GLY A 140 -7.08 -4.85 7.29
CA GLY A 140 -7.44 -4.68 8.69
C GLY A 140 -8.90 -4.32 8.91
N THR A 141 -9.27 -4.22 10.18
CA THR A 141 -10.61 -3.87 10.66
C THR A 141 -10.54 -2.76 11.71
N GLY A 142 -11.68 -2.15 12.04
CA GLY A 142 -11.75 -1.07 13.04
C GLY A 142 -10.86 0.12 12.66
N ALA A 143 -9.94 0.51 13.54
CA ALA A 143 -8.98 1.59 13.30
C ALA A 143 -7.98 1.29 12.15
N TYR A 144 -7.96 0.05 11.65
CA TYR A 144 -7.02 -0.42 10.63
C TYR A 144 -7.70 -0.77 9.30
N VAL A 145 -8.95 -0.32 9.07
CA VAL A 145 -9.60 -0.45 7.76
C VAL A 145 -8.75 0.23 6.68
N ASN A 146 -8.57 -0.45 5.54
CA ASN A 146 -7.71 -0.03 4.41
C ASN A 146 -6.20 -0.02 4.70
N ALA A 147 -5.76 -0.57 5.83
CA ALA A 147 -4.33 -0.69 6.12
C ALA A 147 -3.63 -1.60 5.10
N ARG A 148 -2.49 -1.14 4.59
CA ARG A 148 -1.54 -1.89 3.76
C ARG A 148 -0.10 -1.54 4.20
N GLY A 149 0.90 -2.22 3.66
CA GLY A 149 2.31 -1.93 3.99
C GLY A 149 3.09 -3.19 4.33
N GLU A 150 4.01 -3.08 5.28
CA GLU A 150 4.99 -4.12 5.59
C GLU A 150 5.05 -4.41 7.09
N ALA A 151 5.22 -5.68 7.43
CA ALA A 151 5.54 -6.14 8.76
C ALA A 151 6.94 -6.75 8.75
N ILE A 152 7.79 -6.30 9.67
CA ILE A 152 9.11 -6.88 9.89
C ILE A 152 9.05 -7.67 11.19
N SER A 153 9.33 -8.97 11.11
CA SER A 153 9.39 -9.87 12.26
C SER A 153 10.82 -10.34 12.46
N VAL A 154 11.33 -10.29 13.69
CA VAL A 154 12.63 -10.84 14.09
C VAL A 154 12.39 -11.90 15.15
N PHE A 155 12.79 -13.13 14.87
CA PHE A 155 12.50 -14.28 15.71
C PHE A 155 13.58 -14.51 16.75
N GLY A 156 13.15 -14.81 17.97
CA GLY A 156 14.00 -15.26 19.06
C GLY A 156 13.51 -16.60 19.63
N PRO A 157 14.23 -17.20 20.59
CA PRO A 157 13.92 -18.56 21.05
C PRO A 157 12.55 -18.71 21.74
N VAL A 158 12.06 -17.65 22.36
CA VAL A 158 10.78 -17.60 23.11
C VAL A 158 10.04 -16.28 22.92
N LYS A 159 10.67 -15.31 22.26
CA LYS A 159 10.13 -13.98 22.04
C LYS A 159 10.52 -13.51 20.66
N SER A 160 9.55 -12.92 19.98
CA SER A 160 9.72 -12.36 18.65
C SER A 160 9.35 -10.88 18.69
N THR A 161 10.03 -10.07 17.90
CA THR A 161 9.74 -8.63 17.81
C THR A 161 9.15 -8.30 16.45
N HIS A 162 8.11 -7.47 16.45
CA HIS A 162 7.39 -7.10 15.23
C HIS A 162 7.34 -5.59 15.10
N SER A 163 7.65 -5.09 13.92
CA SER A 163 7.46 -3.71 13.52
C SER A 163 6.55 -3.66 12.29
N ILE A 164 5.31 -3.24 12.48
CA ILE A 164 4.28 -3.22 11.44
C ILE A 164 4.08 -1.78 10.98
N THR A 165 4.51 -1.46 9.77
CA THR A 165 4.32 -0.16 9.15
C THR A 165 3.09 -0.19 8.27
N LEU A 166 2.09 0.57 8.69
CA LEU A 166 0.82 0.74 8.01
C LEU A 166 0.83 2.00 7.16
N VAL A 167 0.21 1.89 6.00
CA VAL A 167 -0.02 2.92 5.00
C VAL A 167 -1.49 2.83 4.62
N PHE A 168 -2.12 3.98 4.41
CA PHE A 168 -3.55 4.10 4.10
C PHE A 168 -3.77 5.14 2.99
#